data_AF-A0A7T0BVU3-F1
#
_entry.id   AF-A0A7T0BVU3-F1
#
_cell.length_a   1.000
_cell.length_b   1.000
_cell.length_c   1.000
_cell.angle_alpha   90.00
_cell.angle_beta   90.00
_cell.angle_gamma   90.00
#
_symmetry.space_group_name_H-M   'P 1'
#
loop_
_entity.id
_entity.type
_entity.pdbx_description
1 polymer ?
#
loop_
_entity_poly.entity_id
_entity_poly.type
_entity_poly.pdbx_seq_one_letter_code
_entity_poly.pdbx_strand_id
1 'polypeptide(L)'
;MYRFLTTLLILLSWSLTGCTTTPVSGKSALILVPFSQEMQLGEQAFQQVLEKETLSPNKDYTAVVERVGRRIAAVTNMPNLKWEFRLIESDQLNAFALPGGKTAIYTAMLPVCKNEAGLAAVMGHEIAHVIARHGAQRMSQDMVVQAGMATAAISMADNSQRGMIMGALGLGAQLGVMLPFSRGMESEADEIGTIYMAKAGYDPAEAEQFWRRFASVKTGSQQPPEFLSTHPADATRINQIRRLLPKAQQIYRDNPNKYGLGVSFVNSGQPQKVSQAKQAGQTANALFAPLKTKLIKKKAPAVKPAPRPTPSGAAPAMHLDAH
;
A
#
# COMPACT_ATOMS: atom_id res chain seq x y z
N MET A 1 -18.24 -39.08 8.99
CA MET A 1 -18.64 -38.37 7.74
C MET A 1 -19.51 -37.15 8.02
N TYR A 2 -20.66 -37.29 8.71
CA TYR A 2 -21.56 -36.15 9.02
C TYR A 2 -20.90 -34.99 9.79
N ARG A 3 -20.07 -35.28 10.79
CA ARG A 3 -19.36 -34.24 11.60
C ARG A 3 -18.36 -33.43 10.77
N PHE A 4 -17.73 -34.04 9.77
CA PHE A 4 -16.78 -33.37 8.87
C PHE A 4 -17.53 -32.47 7.86
N LEU A 5 -18.66 -32.96 7.36
CA LEU A 5 -19.53 -32.22 6.45
C LEU A 5 -20.16 -31.00 7.12
N THR A 6 -20.56 -31.12 8.39
CA THR A 6 -21.07 -29.97 9.17
C THR A 6 -19.99 -28.94 9.46
N THR A 7 -18.76 -29.33 9.79
CA THR A 7 -17.66 -28.36 10.01
C THR A 7 -17.27 -27.65 8.71
N LEU A 8 -17.26 -28.37 7.58
CA LEU A 8 -17.00 -27.80 6.26
C LEU A 8 -18.12 -26.81 5.85
N LEU A 9 -19.38 -27.14 6.10
CA LEU A 9 -20.52 -26.25 5.83
C LEU A 9 -20.53 -25.01 6.73
N ILE A 10 -20.11 -25.11 7.99
CA ILE A 10 -19.98 -23.96 8.90
C ILE A 10 -18.82 -23.04 8.46
N LEU A 11 -17.67 -23.61 8.09
CA LEU A 11 -16.55 -22.85 7.53
C LEU A 11 -16.92 -22.16 6.20
N LEU A 12 -17.65 -22.85 5.32
CA LEU A 12 -18.14 -22.30 4.06
C LEU A 12 -19.20 -21.20 4.28
N SER A 13 -20.07 -21.36 5.29
CA SER A 13 -21.06 -20.36 5.70
C SER A 13 -20.43 -19.09 6.27
N TRP A 14 -19.29 -19.18 6.96
CA TRP A 14 -18.52 -18.01 7.41
C TRP A 14 -17.69 -17.35 6.30
N SER A 15 -17.48 -18.03 5.18
CA SER A 15 -16.69 -17.50 4.05
C SER A 15 -17.47 -16.50 3.19
N LEU A 16 -18.80 -16.44 3.33
CA LEU A 16 -19.67 -15.60 2.48
C LEU A 16 -19.82 -14.14 2.97
N THR A 17 -19.25 -13.76 4.12
CA THR A 17 -19.35 -12.39 4.66
C THR A 17 -18.17 -11.47 4.32
N GLY A 18 -17.20 -11.96 3.54
CA GLY A 18 -15.98 -11.20 3.20
C GLY A 18 -16.11 -10.27 1.98
N CYS A 19 -17.17 -10.39 1.18
CA CYS A 19 -17.38 -9.54 0.01
C CYS A 19 -18.07 -8.24 0.39
N THR A 20 -17.47 -7.11 0.01
CA THR A 20 -18.04 -5.77 0.18
C THR A 20 -18.03 -5.03 -1.16
N THR A 21 -18.84 -3.99 -1.29
CA THR A 21 -18.84 -3.09 -2.46
C THR A 21 -18.09 -1.81 -2.14
N THR A 22 -17.18 -1.41 -3.02
CA THR A 22 -16.47 -0.13 -2.91
C THR A 22 -17.40 1.04 -3.18
N PRO A 23 -17.25 2.15 -2.45
CA PRO A 23 -18.07 3.34 -2.65
C PRO A 23 -17.74 4.01 -3.99
N VAL A 24 -18.73 4.69 -4.58
CA VAL A 24 -18.66 5.41 -5.87
C VAL A 24 -18.52 4.51 -7.10
N SER A 25 -17.53 3.61 -7.15
CA SER A 25 -17.28 2.70 -8.28
C SER A 25 -18.16 1.44 -8.25
N GLY A 26 -18.64 1.02 -7.07
CA GLY A 26 -19.56 -0.12 -6.91
C GLY A 26 -18.93 -1.49 -7.16
N LYS A 27 -17.60 -1.60 -7.17
CA LYS A 27 -16.91 -2.87 -7.44
C LYS A 27 -16.97 -3.78 -6.21
N SER A 28 -17.15 -5.08 -6.45
CA SER A 28 -17.06 -6.09 -5.38
C SER A 28 -15.60 -6.38 -5.03
N ALA A 29 -15.31 -6.42 -3.74
CA ALA A 29 -13.99 -6.68 -3.21
C ALA A 29 -14.05 -7.66 -2.03
N LEU A 30 -13.11 -8.59 -1.98
CA LEU A 30 -12.91 -9.47 -0.82
C LEU A 30 -12.04 -8.75 0.21
N ILE A 31 -12.58 -8.54 1.41
CA ILE A 31 -11.87 -7.97 2.54
C ILE A 31 -12.01 -8.89 3.75
N LEU A 32 -10.92 -9.57 4.08
CA LEU A 32 -10.78 -10.44 5.26
C LEU A 32 -10.24 -9.68 6.48
N VAL A 33 -9.62 -8.51 6.25
CA VAL A 33 -9.05 -7.68 7.32
C VAL A 33 -10.15 -6.84 7.99
N PRO A 34 -10.37 -6.99 9.31
CA PRO A 34 -11.32 -6.17 10.05
C PRO A 34 -10.99 -4.69 9.99
N PHE A 35 -12.02 -3.83 9.92
CA PHE A 35 -11.85 -2.38 9.82
C PHE A 35 -11.04 -1.80 10.99
N SER A 36 -11.29 -2.25 12.22
CA SER A 36 -10.55 -1.79 13.41
C SER A 36 -9.06 -2.10 13.34
N GLN A 37 -8.71 -3.30 12.88
CA GLN A 37 -7.32 -3.71 12.69
C GLN A 37 -6.65 -2.88 11.60
N GLU A 38 -7.37 -2.61 10.51
CA GLU A 38 -6.90 -1.73 9.43
C GLU A 38 -6.56 -0.33 9.96
N MET A 39 -7.45 0.27 10.77
CA MET A 39 -7.22 1.59 11.37
C MET A 39 -6.00 1.59 12.29
N GLN A 40 -5.84 0.55 13.11
CA GLN A 40 -4.70 0.42 14.03
C GLN A 40 -3.37 0.34 13.27
N LEU A 41 -3.32 -0.45 12.19
CA LEU A 41 -2.13 -0.57 11.35
C LEU A 41 -1.79 0.76 10.69
N GLY A 42 -2.79 1.48 10.17
CA GLY A 42 -2.60 2.79 9.56
C GLY A 42 -2.05 3.83 10.53
N GLU A 43 -2.58 3.90 11.76
CA GLU A 43 -2.07 4.78 12.81
C GLU A 43 -0.62 4.45 13.18
N GLN A 44 -0.31 3.17 13.45
CA GLN A 44 1.05 2.73 13.79
C GLN A 44 2.06 3.04 12.68
N ALA A 45 1.68 2.77 11.43
CA ALA A 45 2.47 3.07 10.26
C ALA A 45 2.74 4.57 10.13
N PHE A 46 1.73 5.41 10.36
CA PHE A 46 1.88 6.85 10.27
C PHE A 46 2.82 7.44 11.33
N GLN A 47 2.70 6.99 12.59
CA GLN A 47 3.61 7.43 13.65
C GLN A 47 5.07 7.09 13.32
N GLN A 48 5.33 5.90 12.77
CA GLN A 48 6.69 5.53 12.34
C GLN A 48 7.24 6.41 11.22
N VAL A 49 6.37 6.93 10.33
CA VAL A 49 6.79 7.91 9.32
C VAL A 49 7.12 9.24 9.98
N LEU A 50 6.26 9.73 10.87
CA LEU A 50 6.46 11.01 11.57
C LEU A 50 7.69 11.01 12.50
N GLU A 51 8.13 9.86 12.99
CA GLU A 51 9.37 9.71 13.75
C GLU A 51 10.63 9.83 12.89
N LYS A 52 10.54 9.52 11.59
CA LYS A 52 11.69 9.44 10.67
C LYS A 52 11.79 10.64 9.74
N GLU A 53 10.64 11.22 9.39
CA GLU A 53 10.53 12.30 8.42
C GLU A 53 10.41 13.65 9.12
N THR A 54 10.88 14.70 8.45
CA THR A 54 10.76 16.07 8.98
C THR A 54 9.51 16.73 8.41
N LEU A 55 8.68 17.34 9.26
CA LEU A 55 7.56 18.15 8.80
C LEU A 55 8.05 19.47 8.20
N SER A 56 7.41 19.93 7.12
CA SER A 56 7.79 21.17 6.46
C SER A 56 7.58 22.37 7.39
N PRO A 57 8.57 23.29 7.48
CA PRO A 57 8.41 24.55 8.22
C PRO A 57 7.56 25.56 7.45
N ASN A 58 7.23 25.30 6.17
CA ASN A 58 6.44 26.21 5.35
C ASN A 58 4.95 26.14 5.75
N LYS A 59 4.52 27.12 6.56
CA LYS A 59 3.14 27.22 7.06
C LYS A 59 2.12 27.45 5.96
N ASP A 60 2.47 28.18 4.90
CA ASP A 60 1.54 28.49 3.81
C ASP A 60 1.22 27.24 2.99
N TYR A 61 2.24 26.47 2.62
CA TYR A 61 2.05 25.20 1.93
C TYR A 61 1.40 24.14 2.79
N THR A 62 1.75 24.08 4.08
CA THR A 62 1.06 23.19 5.02
C THR A 62 -0.43 23.54 5.10
N ALA A 63 -0.78 24.82 5.20
CA ALA A 63 -2.17 25.26 5.24
C ALA A 63 -2.94 24.94 3.94
N VAL A 64 -2.27 25.01 2.78
CA VAL A 64 -2.88 24.59 1.51
C VAL A 64 -3.12 23.09 1.48
N VAL A 65 -2.13 22.28 1.87
CA VAL A 65 -2.22 20.82 1.94
C VAL A 65 -3.36 20.38 2.85
N GLU A 66 -3.44 20.94 4.07
CA GLU A 66 -4.53 20.63 4.99
C GLU A 66 -5.89 21.06 4.45
N ARG A 67 -5.99 22.26 3.86
CA ARG A 67 -7.25 22.78 3.32
C ARG A 67 -7.77 21.92 2.17
N VAL A 68 -6.91 21.58 1.19
CA VAL A 68 -7.28 20.72 0.05
C VAL A 68 -7.70 19.34 0.57
N GLY A 69 -6.91 18.75 1.47
CA GLY A 69 -7.19 17.43 2.04
C GLY A 69 -8.52 17.38 2.77
N ARG A 70 -8.82 18.39 3.60
CA ARG A 70 -10.10 18.51 4.31
C ARG A 70 -11.28 18.67 3.36
N ARG A 71 -11.14 19.44 2.29
CA ARG A 71 -12.20 19.61 1.27
C ARG A 71 -12.52 18.30 0.56
N ILE A 72 -11.50 17.51 0.22
CA ILE A 72 -11.68 16.19 -0.40
C ILE A 72 -12.28 15.20 0.62
N ALA A 73 -11.75 15.13 1.83
CA ALA A 73 -12.25 14.24 2.88
C ALA A 73 -13.75 14.49 3.19
N ALA A 74 -14.18 15.75 3.19
CA ALA A 74 -15.57 16.13 3.46
C ALA A 74 -16.59 15.53 2.48
N VAL A 75 -16.19 15.11 1.28
CA VAL A 75 -17.09 14.57 0.25
C VAL A 75 -17.03 13.04 0.10
N THR A 76 -16.22 12.37 0.92
CA THR A 76 -16.01 10.90 0.85
C THR A 76 -17.14 10.09 1.47
N ASN A 77 -17.93 10.69 2.36
CA ASN A 77 -19.04 10.08 3.11
C ASN A 77 -18.67 8.84 3.96
N MET A 78 -17.40 8.61 4.29
CA MET A 78 -16.99 7.50 5.16
C MET A 78 -16.95 7.93 6.64
N PRO A 79 -17.82 7.37 7.50
CA PRO A 79 -17.85 7.72 8.91
C PRO A 79 -16.60 7.18 9.64
N ASN A 80 -16.25 7.80 10.76
CA ASN A 80 -15.23 7.33 11.71
C ASN A 80 -13.76 7.37 11.24
N LEU A 81 -13.44 8.11 10.18
CA LEU A 81 -12.05 8.41 9.83
C LEU A 81 -11.57 9.71 10.50
N LYS A 82 -10.41 9.65 11.16
CA LYS A 82 -9.76 10.80 11.79
C LYS A 82 -8.68 11.35 10.85
N TRP A 83 -9.13 12.12 9.86
CA TRP A 83 -8.28 12.67 8.83
C TRP A 83 -7.16 13.56 9.39
N GLU A 84 -5.93 13.19 9.07
CA GLU A 84 -4.72 13.97 9.30
C GLU A 84 -4.01 14.19 7.97
N PHE A 85 -3.61 15.43 7.72
CA PHE A 85 -2.89 15.83 6.52
C PHE A 85 -1.56 16.43 6.96
N ARG A 86 -0.45 15.92 6.46
CA ARG A 86 0.89 16.40 6.79
C ARG A 86 1.66 16.74 5.52
N LEU A 87 2.48 17.79 5.60
CA LEU A 87 3.46 18.13 4.59
C LEU A 87 4.85 17.73 5.11
N ILE A 88 5.50 16.81 4.41
CA ILE A 88 6.84 16.31 4.73
C ILE A 88 7.86 17.10 3.91
N GLU A 89 8.89 17.62 4.57
CA GLU A 89 10.01 18.32 3.93
C GLU A 89 10.93 17.30 3.26
N SER A 90 10.88 17.23 1.94
CA SER A 90 11.67 16.25 1.20
C SER A 90 11.75 16.59 -0.29
N ASP A 91 12.88 16.26 -0.90
CA ASP A 91 13.11 16.34 -2.34
C ASP A 91 12.50 15.15 -3.11
N GLN A 92 11.95 14.16 -2.40
CA GLN A 92 11.30 13.02 -3.01
C GLN A 92 9.90 13.37 -3.53
N LEU A 93 9.64 12.99 -4.78
CA LEU A 93 8.31 13.05 -5.37
C LEU A 93 7.44 11.93 -4.81
N ASN A 94 6.78 12.21 -3.68
CA ASN A 94 5.94 11.24 -3.01
C ASN A 94 4.68 11.85 -2.36
N ALA A 95 3.70 10.98 -2.16
CA ALA A 95 2.44 11.21 -1.47
C ALA A 95 1.86 9.85 -1.08
N PHE A 96 1.15 9.77 0.04
CA PHE A 96 0.47 8.55 0.42
C PHE A 96 -0.73 8.83 1.32
N ALA A 97 -1.72 7.94 1.32
CA ALA A 97 -2.71 7.85 2.39
C ALA A 97 -2.77 6.44 3.00
N LEU A 98 -2.76 6.40 4.32
CA LEU A 98 -2.90 5.19 5.11
C LEU A 98 -4.30 5.10 5.71
N PRO A 99 -4.75 3.88 6.06
CA PRO A 99 -6.01 3.69 6.75
C PRO A 99 -6.12 4.55 8.02
N GLY A 100 -7.35 4.93 8.38
CA GLY A 100 -7.59 5.89 9.46
C GLY A 100 -7.58 7.35 9.00
N GLY A 101 -7.31 7.58 7.72
CA GLY A 101 -7.30 8.92 7.12
C GLY A 101 -5.96 9.64 7.31
N LYS A 102 -4.85 8.91 7.41
CA LYS A 102 -3.53 9.51 7.62
C LYS A 102 -2.86 9.75 6.29
N THR A 103 -2.77 11.01 5.88
CA THR A 103 -2.31 11.40 4.56
C THR A 103 -1.08 12.29 4.67
N ALA A 104 -0.07 12.04 3.85
CA ALA A 104 1.09 12.90 3.74
C ALA A 104 1.43 13.20 2.28
N ILE A 105 1.91 14.43 2.04
CA ILE A 105 2.45 14.89 0.77
C ILE A 105 3.88 15.37 1.01
N TYR A 106 4.78 15.09 0.07
CA TYR A 106 6.17 15.54 0.14
C TYR A 106 6.30 16.89 -0.59
N THR A 107 7.13 17.81 -0.07
CA THR A 107 7.22 19.20 -0.61
C THR A 107 7.59 19.23 -2.09
N ALA A 108 8.44 18.32 -2.58
CA ALA A 108 8.78 18.22 -3.99
C ALA A 108 7.59 17.90 -4.92
N MET A 109 6.48 17.35 -4.40
CA MET A 109 5.29 17.07 -5.21
C MET A 109 4.54 18.36 -5.61
N LEU A 110 4.61 19.42 -4.79
CA LEU A 110 3.81 20.65 -5.00
C LEU A 110 4.10 21.35 -6.35
N PRO A 111 5.37 21.53 -6.79
CA PRO A 111 5.66 22.07 -8.12
C PRO A 111 5.05 21.27 -9.28
N VAL A 112 4.98 19.93 -9.16
CA VAL A 112 4.35 19.06 -10.17
C VAL A 112 2.84 19.26 -10.20
N CYS A 113 2.22 19.41 -9.03
CA CYS A 113 0.81 19.74 -8.89
C CYS A 113 0.48 21.06 -9.58
N LYS A 114 1.41 22.03 -9.62
CA LYS A 114 1.25 23.41 -10.13
C LYS A 114 0.23 24.27 -9.39
N ASN A 115 -0.89 23.72 -8.95
CA ASN A 115 -1.97 24.43 -8.30
C ASN A 115 -2.78 23.52 -7.35
N GLU A 116 -3.71 24.09 -6.58
CA GLU A 116 -4.56 23.31 -5.67
C GLU A 116 -5.37 22.22 -6.36
N ALA A 117 -5.84 22.43 -7.58
CA ALA A 117 -6.53 21.38 -8.32
C ALA A 117 -5.59 20.21 -8.64
N GLY A 118 -4.36 20.45 -9.07
CA GLY A 118 -3.37 19.37 -9.25
C GLY A 118 -3.09 18.64 -7.93
N LEU A 119 -3.04 19.36 -6.81
CA LEU A 119 -2.90 18.75 -5.47
C LEU A 119 -4.16 17.96 -5.09
N ALA A 120 -5.35 18.45 -5.44
CA ALA A 120 -6.61 17.76 -5.23
C ALA A 120 -6.74 16.49 -6.07
N ALA A 121 -6.10 16.42 -7.25
CA ALA A 121 -6.00 15.18 -8.02
C ALA A 121 -5.18 14.12 -7.28
N VAL A 122 -4.01 14.49 -6.73
CA VAL A 122 -3.17 13.60 -5.90
C VAL A 122 -3.91 13.17 -4.65
N MET A 123 -4.44 14.13 -3.88
CA MET A 123 -5.17 13.83 -2.65
C MET A 123 -6.43 13.02 -2.90
N GLY A 124 -7.18 13.32 -3.97
CA GLY A 124 -8.35 12.55 -4.38
C GLY A 124 -7.99 11.09 -4.64
N HIS A 125 -6.89 10.84 -5.36
CA HIS A 125 -6.36 9.51 -5.63
C HIS A 125 -5.96 8.77 -4.33
N GLU A 126 -5.15 9.40 -3.48
CA GLU A 126 -4.71 8.79 -2.21
C GLU A 126 -5.88 8.50 -1.27
N ILE A 127 -6.78 9.47 -1.11
CA ILE A 127 -8.00 9.30 -0.30
C ILE A 127 -8.88 8.20 -0.89
N ALA A 128 -8.98 8.09 -2.22
CA ALA A 128 -9.73 7.00 -2.85
C ALA A 128 -9.16 5.62 -2.49
N HIS A 129 -7.84 5.44 -2.36
CA HIS A 129 -7.27 4.18 -1.88
C HIS A 129 -7.75 3.81 -0.47
N VAL A 130 -7.81 4.79 0.43
CA VAL A 130 -8.32 4.58 1.80
C VAL A 130 -9.80 4.24 1.79
N ILE A 131 -10.58 4.99 1.02
CA ILE A 131 -12.04 4.87 0.98
C ILE A 131 -12.48 3.57 0.30
N ALA A 132 -11.79 3.14 -0.76
CA ALA A 132 -11.98 1.83 -1.38
C ALA A 132 -11.33 0.69 -0.56
N ARG A 133 -10.64 1.00 0.54
CA ARG A 133 -9.92 0.04 1.40
C ARG A 133 -8.92 -0.81 0.62
N HIS A 134 -8.24 -0.22 -0.36
CA HIS A 134 -7.32 -0.95 -1.25
C HIS A 134 -6.19 -1.65 -0.50
N GLY A 135 -5.69 -1.07 0.61
CA GLY A 135 -4.73 -1.73 1.49
C GLY A 135 -5.28 -3.02 2.10
N ALA A 136 -6.49 -2.99 2.65
CA ALA A 136 -7.14 -4.17 3.22
C ALA A 136 -7.47 -5.24 2.16
N GLN A 137 -7.91 -4.81 0.97
CA GLN A 137 -8.11 -5.71 -0.16
C GLN A 137 -6.81 -6.42 -0.55
N ARG A 138 -5.70 -5.66 -0.65
CA ARG A 138 -4.38 -6.22 -1.00
C ARG A 138 -3.91 -7.25 0.04
N MET A 139 -3.99 -6.90 1.32
CA MET A 139 -3.66 -7.82 2.42
C MET A 139 -4.50 -9.10 2.38
N SER A 140 -5.81 -8.97 2.10
CA SER A 140 -6.71 -10.12 1.99
C SER A 140 -6.33 -11.04 0.85
N GLN A 141 -5.89 -10.46 -0.27
CA GLN A 141 -5.41 -11.23 -1.41
C GLN A 141 -4.09 -11.93 -1.13
N ASP A 142 -3.15 -11.25 -0.47
CA ASP A 142 -1.90 -11.87 -0.01
C ASP A 142 -2.18 -13.06 0.91
N MET A 143 -3.16 -12.95 1.83
CA MET A 143 -3.58 -14.07 2.70
C MET A 143 -4.14 -15.24 1.91
N VAL A 144 -5.01 -14.98 0.91
CA VAL A 144 -5.60 -16.02 0.07
C VAL A 144 -4.54 -16.72 -0.78
N VAL A 145 -3.64 -15.96 -1.41
CA VAL A 145 -2.52 -16.51 -2.19
C VAL A 145 -1.62 -17.36 -1.30
N GLN A 146 -1.25 -16.88 -0.11
CA GLN A 146 -0.43 -17.63 0.83
C GLN A 146 -1.10 -18.93 1.30
N ALA A 147 -2.40 -18.89 1.60
CA ALA A 147 -3.17 -20.08 1.98
C ALA A 147 -3.23 -21.11 0.83
N GLY A 148 -3.46 -20.65 -0.40
CA GLY A 148 -3.43 -21.48 -1.60
C GLY A 148 -2.06 -22.12 -1.82
N MET A 149 -0.99 -21.33 -1.70
CA MET A 149 0.39 -21.80 -1.84
C MET A 149 0.77 -22.80 -0.74
N ALA A 150 0.34 -22.59 0.50
CA ALA A 150 0.55 -23.55 1.59
C ALA A 150 -0.17 -24.88 1.32
N THR A 151 -1.41 -24.82 0.86
CA THR A 151 -2.20 -26.02 0.49
C THR A 151 -1.55 -26.78 -0.66
N ALA A 152 -1.12 -26.07 -1.71
CA ALA A 152 -0.38 -26.64 -2.83
C ALA A 152 0.91 -27.32 -2.36
N ALA A 153 1.67 -26.67 -1.48
CA ALA A 153 2.91 -27.20 -0.93
C ALA A 153 2.71 -28.50 -0.14
N ILE A 154 1.61 -28.61 0.62
CA ILE A 154 1.25 -29.83 1.38
C ILE A 154 0.84 -30.95 0.42
N SER A 155 0.01 -30.65 -0.59
CA SER A 155 -0.46 -31.65 -1.57
C SER A 155 0.67 -32.25 -2.41
N MET A 156 1.80 -31.54 -2.54
CA MET A 156 2.97 -31.95 -3.30
C MET A 156 4.14 -32.37 -2.41
N ALA A 157 3.89 -32.77 -1.16
CA ALA A 157 4.94 -33.04 -0.18
C ALA A 157 6.00 -34.03 -0.69
N ASP A 158 5.58 -35.08 -1.40
CA ASP A 158 6.45 -36.14 -1.92
C ASP A 158 6.89 -35.94 -3.38
N ASN A 159 6.57 -34.79 -3.99
CA ASN A 159 6.93 -34.51 -5.38
C ASN A 159 8.36 -33.96 -5.48
N SER A 160 9.24 -34.66 -6.21
CA SER A 160 10.64 -34.26 -6.43
C SER A 160 10.79 -32.90 -7.17
N GLN A 161 9.77 -32.48 -7.91
CA GLN A 161 9.74 -31.20 -8.63
C GLN A 161 9.06 -30.07 -7.83
N ARG A 162 8.68 -30.30 -6.57
CA ARG A 162 7.94 -29.34 -5.73
C ARG A 162 8.55 -27.94 -5.75
N GLY A 163 9.87 -27.80 -5.64
CA GLY A 163 10.54 -26.49 -5.64
C GLY A 163 10.32 -25.71 -6.95
N MET A 164 10.44 -26.39 -8.09
CA MET A 164 10.22 -25.80 -9.41
C MET A 164 8.74 -25.41 -9.60
N ILE A 165 7.83 -26.31 -9.26
CA ILE A 165 6.38 -26.06 -9.38
C ILE A 165 5.95 -24.90 -8.49
N MET A 166 6.39 -24.87 -7.23
CA MET A 166 6.08 -23.77 -6.30
C MET A 166 6.67 -22.43 -6.76
N GLY A 167 7.87 -22.43 -7.35
CA GLY A 167 8.45 -21.24 -7.96
C GLY A 167 7.60 -20.71 -9.11
N ALA A 168 7.20 -21.59 -10.04
CA ALA A 168 6.34 -21.23 -11.16
C ALA A 168 4.95 -20.76 -10.70
N LEU A 169 4.32 -21.43 -9.73
CA LEU A 169 3.05 -21.03 -9.13
C LEU A 169 3.14 -19.65 -8.47
N GLY A 170 4.23 -19.38 -7.73
CA GLY A 170 4.45 -18.08 -7.11
C GLY A 170 4.56 -16.95 -8.14
N LEU A 171 5.33 -17.17 -9.20
CA LEU A 171 5.42 -16.21 -10.32
C LEU A 171 4.09 -16.06 -11.04
N GLY A 172 3.37 -17.16 -11.28
CA GLY A 172 2.05 -17.15 -11.90
C GLY A 172 1.01 -16.38 -11.08
N ALA A 173 0.99 -16.56 -9.77
CA ALA A 173 0.12 -15.80 -8.87
C ALA A 173 0.47 -14.31 -8.88
N GLN A 174 1.76 -13.97 -8.83
CA GLN A 174 2.21 -12.58 -8.87
C GLN A 174 1.78 -11.90 -10.18
N LEU A 175 2.05 -12.54 -11.33
CA LEU A 175 1.80 -11.95 -12.65
C LEU A 175 0.33 -12.01 -13.07
N GLY A 176 -0.37 -13.09 -12.74
CA GLY A 176 -1.73 -13.36 -13.20
C GLY A 176 -2.83 -12.90 -12.25
N VAL A 177 -2.52 -12.70 -10.97
CA VAL A 177 -3.51 -12.29 -9.95
C VAL A 177 -3.15 -10.94 -9.35
N MET A 178 -1.94 -10.83 -8.78
CA MET A 178 -1.59 -9.67 -7.95
C MET A 178 -1.32 -8.40 -8.76
N LEU A 179 -0.70 -8.51 -9.93
CA LEU A 179 -0.46 -7.36 -10.81
C LEU A 179 -1.74 -6.80 -11.45
N PRO A 180 -2.62 -7.62 -12.07
CA PRO A 180 -3.87 -7.12 -12.63
C PRO A 180 -4.77 -6.44 -11.58
N PHE A 181 -4.86 -7.02 -10.38
CA PHE A 181 -5.65 -6.44 -9.31
C PHE A 181 -5.12 -5.07 -8.87
N SER A 182 -3.79 -4.96 -8.69
CA SER A 182 -3.15 -3.67 -8.39
C SER A 182 -3.45 -2.61 -9.46
N ARG A 183 -3.37 -2.94 -10.76
CA ARG A 183 -3.74 -2.00 -11.83
C ARG A 183 -5.23 -1.61 -11.81
N GLY A 184 -6.10 -2.55 -11.44
CA GLY A 184 -7.53 -2.31 -11.26
C GLY A 184 -7.82 -1.32 -10.14
N MET A 185 -7.07 -1.41 -9.03
CA MET A 185 -7.15 -0.49 -7.88
C MET A 185 -6.69 0.92 -8.25
N GLU A 186 -5.61 1.07 -9.01
CA GLU A 186 -5.15 2.37 -9.50
C GLU A 186 -6.22 3.06 -10.37
N SER A 187 -6.83 2.30 -11.28
CA SER A 187 -7.89 2.81 -12.17
C SER A 187 -9.14 3.22 -11.37
N GLU A 188 -9.46 2.46 -10.32
CA GLU A 188 -10.55 2.78 -9.40
C GLU A 188 -10.25 4.02 -8.55
N ALA A 189 -9.02 4.15 -8.05
CA ALA A 189 -8.60 5.31 -7.29
C ALA A 189 -8.62 6.59 -8.14
N ASP A 190 -8.24 6.51 -9.42
CA ASP A 190 -8.40 7.61 -10.37
C ASP A 190 -9.86 8.00 -10.59
N GLU A 191 -10.74 7.01 -10.74
CA GLU A 191 -12.17 7.26 -10.93
C GLU A 191 -12.78 7.96 -9.72
N ILE A 192 -12.62 7.36 -8.54
CA ILE A 192 -13.16 7.86 -7.28
C ILE A 192 -12.53 9.24 -6.96
N GLY A 193 -11.21 9.36 -7.10
CA GLY A 193 -10.46 10.58 -6.81
C GLY A 193 -10.86 11.76 -7.70
N THR A 194 -11.03 11.53 -9.01
CA THR A 194 -11.52 12.57 -9.94
C THR A 194 -12.94 13.01 -9.60
N ILE A 195 -13.80 12.09 -9.17
CA ILE A 195 -15.16 12.41 -8.72
C ILE A 195 -15.14 13.19 -7.41
N TYR A 196 -14.30 12.82 -6.45
CA TYR A 196 -14.18 13.57 -5.19
C TYR A 196 -13.60 14.96 -5.39
N MET A 197 -12.63 15.11 -6.29
CA MET A 197 -12.12 16.41 -6.70
C MET A 197 -13.23 17.33 -7.21
N ALA A 198 -14.07 16.83 -8.13
CA ALA A 198 -15.22 17.59 -8.65
C ALA A 198 -16.24 17.93 -7.54
N LYS A 199 -16.58 16.96 -6.68
CA LYS A 199 -17.48 17.16 -5.54
C LYS A 199 -16.92 18.13 -4.49
N ALA A 200 -15.60 18.21 -4.37
CA ALA A 200 -14.92 19.15 -3.50
C ALA A 200 -14.75 20.53 -4.13
N GLY A 201 -15.20 20.74 -5.36
CA GLY A 201 -15.20 22.06 -6.01
C GLY A 201 -13.94 22.38 -6.80
N TYR A 202 -13.06 21.41 -7.06
CA TYR A 202 -11.88 21.59 -7.90
C TYR A 202 -12.18 21.17 -9.34
N ASP A 203 -11.54 21.84 -10.31
CA ASP A 203 -11.74 21.55 -11.73
C ASP A 203 -11.18 20.16 -12.10
N PRO A 204 -12.04 19.17 -12.42
CA PRO A 204 -11.60 17.80 -12.65
C PRO A 204 -10.78 17.64 -13.94
N ALA A 205 -10.80 18.61 -14.86
CA ALA A 205 -9.93 18.61 -16.03
C ALA A 205 -8.44 18.65 -15.64
N GLU A 206 -8.12 19.18 -14.46
CA GLU A 206 -6.75 19.25 -13.95
C GLU A 206 -6.19 17.86 -13.59
N ALA A 207 -7.04 16.86 -13.31
CA ALA A 207 -6.58 15.50 -13.05
C ALA A 207 -5.84 14.89 -14.25
N GLU A 208 -6.40 15.00 -15.47
CA GLU A 208 -5.73 14.52 -16.69
C GLU A 208 -4.38 15.26 -16.89
N GLN A 209 -4.39 16.58 -16.69
CA GLN A 209 -3.21 17.39 -16.87
C GLN A 209 -2.11 17.05 -15.86
N PHE A 210 -2.47 16.82 -14.59
CA PHE A 210 -1.54 16.38 -13.57
C PHE A 210 -0.88 15.05 -13.95
N TRP A 211 -1.64 14.02 -14.28
CA TRP A 211 -1.08 12.71 -14.60
C TRP A 211 -0.20 12.74 -15.85
N ARG A 212 -0.51 13.59 -16.84
CA ARG A 212 0.38 13.85 -17.99
C ARG A 212 1.71 14.48 -17.57
N ARG A 213 1.66 15.54 -16.74
CA ARG A 213 2.87 16.18 -16.20
C ARG A 213 3.70 15.18 -15.42
N PHE A 214 3.07 14.42 -14.54
CA PHE A 214 3.73 13.48 -13.67
C PHE A 214 4.35 12.31 -14.45
N ALA A 215 3.68 11.78 -15.48
CA ALA A 215 4.25 10.78 -16.38
C ALA A 215 5.50 11.30 -17.13
N SER A 216 5.55 12.59 -17.46
CA SER A 216 6.73 13.20 -18.12
C SER A 216 7.96 13.32 -17.22
N VAL A 217 7.79 13.26 -15.89
CA VAL A 217 8.92 13.24 -14.95
C VAL A 217 9.74 11.95 -15.13
N LYS A 218 9.07 10.83 -15.44
CA LYS A 218 9.71 9.52 -15.67
C LYS A 218 10.70 9.53 -16.84
N THR A 219 10.43 10.32 -17.87
CA THR A 219 11.25 10.32 -19.09
C THR A 219 12.61 11.01 -18.92
N GLY A 220 12.83 11.72 -17.81
CA GLY A 220 14.07 12.44 -17.52
C GLY A 220 15.00 11.78 -16.50
N SER A 221 14.58 10.70 -15.83
CA SER A 221 15.33 10.07 -14.73
C SER A 221 15.60 8.57 -14.98
N GLN A 222 16.79 8.08 -14.60
CA GLN A 222 17.16 6.66 -14.74
C GLN A 222 16.35 5.73 -13.82
N GLN A 223 15.77 6.28 -12.75
CA GLN A 223 14.85 5.58 -11.85
C GLN A 223 13.55 6.39 -11.75
N PRO A 224 12.38 5.76 -11.87
CA PRO A 224 11.11 6.46 -11.66
C PRO A 224 11.02 6.97 -10.21
N PRO A 225 10.37 8.12 -9.98
CA PRO A 225 9.94 8.56 -8.65
C PRO A 225 9.30 7.44 -7.82
N GLU A 226 9.43 7.50 -6.48
CA GLU A 226 8.82 6.50 -5.57
C GLU A 226 7.32 6.36 -5.82
N PHE A 227 6.61 7.50 -5.93
CA PHE A 227 5.18 7.48 -6.23
C PHE A 227 4.86 6.87 -7.60
N LEU A 228 5.70 6.99 -8.62
CA LEU A 228 5.49 6.28 -9.90
C LEU A 228 5.81 4.78 -9.81
N SER A 229 6.61 4.39 -8.83
CA SER A 229 6.94 2.99 -8.58
C SER A 229 5.78 2.27 -7.91
N THR A 230 5.04 2.96 -7.02
CA THR A 230 3.83 2.44 -6.37
C THR A 230 2.56 2.70 -7.18
N HIS A 231 2.48 3.83 -7.88
CA HIS A 231 1.35 4.27 -8.70
C HIS A 231 1.79 4.51 -10.15
N PRO A 232 1.97 3.44 -10.95
CA PRO A 232 2.36 3.60 -12.34
C PRO A 232 1.29 4.38 -13.11
N ALA A 233 1.63 5.59 -13.56
CA ALA A 233 0.80 6.36 -14.49
C ALA A 233 1.07 5.87 -15.92
N ASP A 234 0.05 5.32 -16.57
CA ASP A 234 0.15 4.85 -17.95
C ASP A 234 -0.92 5.51 -18.84
N ALA A 235 -0.78 5.34 -20.15
CA ALA A 235 -1.71 5.89 -21.13
C ALA A 235 -3.15 5.38 -20.95
N THR A 236 -3.31 4.17 -20.39
CA THR A 236 -4.64 3.57 -20.15
C THR A 236 -5.37 4.35 -19.06
N ARG A 237 -4.72 4.61 -17.92
CA ARG A 237 -5.26 5.40 -16.81
C ARG A 237 -5.62 6.81 -17.25
N ILE A 238 -4.73 7.49 -17.97
CA ILE A 238 -4.98 8.83 -18.51
C ILE A 238 -6.21 8.83 -19.45
N ASN A 239 -6.35 7.82 -20.30
CA ASN A 239 -7.51 7.68 -21.19
C ASN A 239 -8.80 7.31 -20.44
N GLN A 240 -8.72 6.63 -19.30
CA GLN A 240 -9.89 6.37 -18.44
C GLN A 240 -10.35 7.65 -17.76
N ILE A 241 -9.43 8.43 -17.19
CA ILE A 241 -9.72 9.76 -16.60
C ILE A 241 -10.39 10.65 -17.65
N ARG A 242 -9.82 10.72 -18.86
CA ARG A 242 -10.41 11.48 -19.97
C ARG A 242 -11.86 11.07 -20.27
N ARG A 243 -12.15 9.77 -20.28
CA ARG A 243 -13.52 9.25 -20.51
C ARG A 243 -14.48 9.58 -19.35
N LEU A 244 -13.95 9.74 -18.14
CA LEU A 244 -14.70 10.14 -16.95
C LEU A 244 -14.99 11.65 -16.90
N LEU A 245 -14.15 12.47 -17.54
CA LEU A 245 -14.24 13.94 -17.47
C LEU A 245 -15.64 14.50 -17.75
N PRO A 246 -16.43 14.05 -18.74
CA PRO A 246 -17.79 14.58 -18.94
C PRO A 246 -18.69 14.46 -17.70
N LYS A 247 -18.63 13.32 -17.01
CA LYS A 247 -19.37 13.07 -15.76
C LYS A 247 -18.82 13.92 -14.62
N ALA A 248 -17.50 13.95 -14.45
CA ALA A 248 -16.87 14.76 -13.40
C ALA A 248 -17.14 16.26 -13.60
N GLN A 249 -17.11 16.74 -14.84
CA GLN A 249 -17.40 18.13 -15.17
C GLN A 249 -18.84 18.50 -14.87
N GLN A 250 -19.80 17.58 -15.09
CA GLN A 250 -21.18 17.81 -14.68
C GLN A 250 -21.29 17.99 -13.16
N ILE A 251 -20.68 17.10 -12.38
CA ILE A 251 -20.65 17.19 -10.91
C ILE A 251 -20.01 18.52 -10.47
N TYR A 252 -18.91 18.93 -11.10
CA TYR A 252 -18.25 20.19 -10.81
C TYR A 252 -19.11 21.41 -11.15
N ARG A 253 -19.84 21.39 -12.28
CA ARG A 253 -20.78 22.46 -12.67
C ARG A 253 -21.91 22.63 -11.65
N ASP A 254 -22.44 21.51 -11.16
CA ASP A 254 -23.54 21.47 -10.20
C ASP A 254 -23.11 21.82 -8.77
N ASN A 255 -21.79 21.88 -8.50
CA ASN A 255 -21.26 22.25 -7.20
C ASN A 255 -21.44 23.76 -6.93
N PRO A 256 -22.09 24.17 -5.83
CA PRO A 256 -22.22 25.59 -5.47
C PRO A 256 -20.89 26.22 -5.05
N ASN A 257 -19.96 25.43 -4.52
CA ASN A 257 -18.64 25.90 -4.06
C ASN A 257 -17.59 25.54 -5.12
N LYS A 258 -17.21 26.50 -5.96
CA LYS A 258 -16.18 26.31 -7.00
C LYS A 258 -14.87 26.97 -6.60
N TYR A 259 -13.82 26.17 -6.48
CA TYR A 259 -12.44 26.60 -6.26
C TYR A 259 -11.62 26.63 -7.56
N GLY A 260 -12.09 25.95 -8.62
CA GLY A 260 -11.41 25.92 -9.92
C GLY A 260 -10.02 25.31 -9.80
N LEU A 261 -9.00 26.01 -10.29
CA LEU A 261 -7.60 25.62 -10.14
C LEU A 261 -7.01 25.93 -8.75
N GLY A 262 -7.63 26.84 -8.01
CA GLY A 262 -7.13 27.36 -6.72
C GLY A 262 -5.77 28.06 -6.83
N VAL A 263 -5.02 28.09 -5.72
CA VAL A 263 -3.72 28.78 -5.62
C VAL A 263 -2.65 28.06 -6.44
N SER A 264 -1.80 28.82 -7.13
CA SER A 264 -0.64 28.31 -7.88
C SER A 264 0.60 28.20 -6.99
N PHE A 265 1.37 27.12 -7.16
CA PHE A 265 2.64 26.88 -6.48
C PHE A 265 3.85 27.45 -7.26
N VAL A 266 3.64 28.00 -8.46
CA VAL A 266 4.73 28.34 -9.39
C VAL A 266 5.31 29.76 -9.17
N ASN A 267 4.77 30.56 -8.25
CA ASN A 267 5.21 31.95 -8.03
C ASN A 267 5.93 32.24 -6.69
N SER A 268 6.33 31.24 -5.90
CA SER A 268 7.06 31.46 -4.64
C SER A 268 8.59 31.43 -4.81
N GLY A 269 9.15 32.28 -5.68
CA GLY A 269 10.53 32.80 -5.63
C GLY A 269 11.71 31.95 -5.13
N GLN A 270 11.81 30.64 -5.42
CA GLN A 270 13.01 29.86 -5.11
C GLN A 270 13.46 29.03 -6.33
N PRO A 271 14.72 29.17 -6.79
CA PRO A 271 15.27 28.27 -7.79
C PRO A 271 15.52 26.90 -7.14
N GLN A 272 14.68 25.91 -7.47
CA GLN A 272 14.90 24.53 -7.02
C GLN A 272 16.10 23.93 -7.75
N LYS A 273 17.28 23.99 -7.12
CA LYS A 273 18.33 23.00 -7.38
C LYS A 273 17.79 21.66 -6.91
N VAL A 274 17.35 20.84 -7.86
CA VAL A 274 17.14 19.41 -7.63
C VAL A 274 18.53 18.82 -7.34
N SER A 275 18.88 18.76 -6.06
CA SER A 275 20.12 18.17 -5.60
C SER A 275 20.01 16.67 -5.85
N GLN A 276 20.86 16.12 -6.71
CA GLN A 276 21.04 14.68 -6.82
C GLN A 276 21.65 14.17 -5.51
N ALA A 277 20.86 13.55 -4.63
CA ALA A 277 21.42 12.91 -3.45
C ALA A 277 20.66 11.65 -3.00
N LYS A 278 21.42 10.55 -3.02
CA LYS A 278 21.31 9.28 -2.28
C LYS A 278 19.91 8.79 -1.90
N GLN A 279 19.44 7.84 -2.72
CA GLN A 279 18.41 6.87 -2.35
C GLN A 279 18.72 6.20 -1.01
N ALA A 280 17.91 6.53 -0.01
CA ALA A 280 17.61 5.67 1.12
C ALA A 280 16.09 5.70 1.31
N GLY A 281 15.37 4.95 0.48
CA GLY A 281 13.91 4.85 0.51
C GLY A 281 13.48 3.38 0.67
N GLN A 282 13.21 2.98 1.92
CA GLN A 282 12.47 1.75 2.24
C GLN A 282 11.46 2.06 3.36
N THR A 283 10.51 2.97 3.15
CA THR A 283 9.50 3.28 4.18
C THR A 283 8.18 3.74 3.58
N ALA A 284 7.52 2.82 2.89
CA ALA A 284 6.04 2.76 2.81
C ALA A 284 5.62 1.33 2.45
N ASN A 285 6.26 0.74 1.42
CA ASN A 285 6.07 -0.67 1.03
C ASN A 285 6.46 -1.67 2.13
N ALA A 286 7.35 -1.31 3.06
CA ALA A 286 7.76 -2.16 4.18
C ALA A 286 6.69 -2.28 5.29
N LEU A 287 5.70 -1.38 5.34
CA LEU A 287 4.66 -1.38 6.36
C LEU A 287 3.50 -2.35 6.06
N PHE A 288 3.36 -2.77 4.80
CA PHE A 288 2.39 -3.77 4.35
C PHE A 288 3.01 -5.05 3.76
N ALA A 289 4.35 -5.15 3.76
CA ALA A 289 5.01 -6.43 3.51
C ALA A 289 4.59 -7.43 4.61
N PRO A 290 4.31 -8.71 4.28
CA PRO A 290 4.05 -9.70 5.32
C PRO A 290 5.23 -9.70 6.28
N LEU A 291 4.92 -9.58 7.59
CA LEU A 291 5.89 -9.66 8.69
C LEU A 291 6.76 -10.92 8.51
N LYS A 292 7.89 -10.77 7.81
CA LYS A 292 8.94 -11.79 7.78
C LYS A 292 9.63 -11.77 9.14
N THR A 293 9.09 -12.57 10.04
CA THR A 293 9.82 -13.34 11.04
C THR A 293 10.78 -12.55 11.94
N LYS A 294 10.25 -11.89 12.97
CA LYS A 294 10.97 -11.70 14.26
C LYS A 294 10.48 -12.73 15.28
N LEU A 295 10.63 -14.00 14.94
CA LEU A 295 10.48 -15.13 15.85
C LEU A 295 11.45 -16.22 15.38
N ILE A 296 12.76 -15.97 15.52
CA ILE A 296 13.85 -16.93 15.78
C ILE A 296 15.07 -16.04 16.08
N LYS A 297 15.25 -15.68 17.34
CA LYS A 297 16.54 -15.36 17.99
C LYS A 297 16.31 -15.09 19.48
N LYS A 298 15.57 -15.97 20.17
CA LYS A 298 15.88 -16.24 21.58
C LYS A 298 16.85 -17.40 21.56
N LYS A 299 18.13 -17.07 21.77
CA LYS A 299 19.21 -18.03 22.02
C LYS A 299 18.76 -18.87 23.22
N ALA A 300 18.50 -20.16 23.02
CA ALA A 300 18.35 -21.08 24.14
C ALA A 300 19.65 -21.04 24.96
N PRO A 301 19.60 -21.02 26.30
CA PRO A 301 20.80 -21.09 27.11
C PRO A 301 21.51 -22.42 26.84
N ALA A 302 22.82 -22.35 26.67
CA ALA A 302 23.66 -23.51 26.39
C ALA A 302 23.53 -24.55 27.51
N VAL A 303 23.06 -25.74 27.15
CA VAL A 303 23.14 -26.93 28.01
C VAL A 303 24.60 -27.37 28.01
N LYS A 304 25.26 -27.29 29.18
CA LYS A 304 26.61 -27.84 29.37
C LYS A 304 26.55 -29.36 29.15
N PRO A 305 27.50 -29.96 28.41
CA PRO A 305 27.57 -31.41 28.32
C PRO A 305 27.97 -32.00 29.68
N ALA A 306 27.30 -33.09 30.06
CA ALA A 306 27.60 -33.85 31.27
C ALA A 306 29.02 -34.44 31.20
N PRO A 307 29.75 -34.52 32.34
CA PRO A 307 31.07 -35.11 32.36
C PRO A 307 31.02 -36.63 32.10
N ARG A 308 31.95 -37.09 31.27
CA ARG A 308 32.16 -38.50 30.92
C ARG A 308 32.69 -39.25 32.17
N PRO A 309 32.16 -40.44 32.53
CA PRO A 309 32.67 -41.19 33.66
C PRO A 309 34.05 -41.78 33.34
N THR A 310 34.96 -41.67 34.31
CA THR A 310 36.28 -42.30 34.34
C THR A 310 36.14 -43.81 34.60
N PRO A 311 36.91 -44.68 33.92
CA PRO A 311 36.98 -46.08 34.29
C PRO A 311 38.02 -46.27 35.40
N SER A 312 37.58 -46.78 36.54
CA SER A 312 38.40 -47.27 37.64
C SER A 312 38.59 -48.78 37.52
N GLY A 313 39.82 -49.24 37.70
CA GLY A 313 40.07 -50.47 38.45
C GLY A 313 40.29 -51.76 37.65
N ALA A 314 41.56 -52.18 37.63
CA ALA A 314 42.16 -53.40 37.09
C ALA A 314 41.60 -54.76 37.58
N ALA A 315 41.79 -55.80 36.74
CA ALA A 315 42.53 -57.06 36.97
C ALA A 315 41.89 -58.29 36.26
N PRO A 316 42.56 -59.44 36.09
CA PRO A 316 43.85 -59.66 35.44
C PRO A 316 43.79 -60.75 34.33
N ALA A 317 44.94 -60.98 33.70
CA ALA A 317 45.23 -61.87 32.58
C ALA A 317 44.80 -63.34 32.74
N MET A 318 44.38 -63.95 31.62
CA MET A 318 44.36 -65.39 31.43
C MET A 318 44.96 -65.72 30.05
N HIS A 319 46.05 -66.50 30.09
CA HIS A 319 46.72 -67.16 28.97
C HIS A 319 45.75 -67.98 28.13
N LEU A 320 45.99 -68.05 26.80
CA LEU A 320 45.94 -69.30 26.03
C LEU A 320 46.53 -69.09 24.63
N ASP A 321 47.54 -69.90 24.35
CA ASP A 321 48.24 -70.09 23.07
C ASP A 321 47.33 -70.71 21.99
N ALA A 322 47.58 -70.39 20.71
CA ALA A 322 47.51 -71.34 19.60
C ALA A 322 48.04 -70.73 18.28
N HIS A 323 49.17 -71.30 17.84
CA HIS A 323 49.75 -71.35 16.47
C HIS A 323 50.43 -70.13 15.87
#